data_AF-A0A2D8YY98-F1
#
_entry.id   AF-A0A2D8YY98-F1
#
_cell.length_a   1.000
_cell.length_b   1.000
_cell.length_c   1.000
_cell.angle_alpha   90.00
_cell.angle_beta   90.00
_cell.angle_gamma   90.00
#
_symmetry.space_group_name_H-M   'P 1'
#
loop_
_entity.id
_entity.type
_entity.pdbx_description
1 polymer ?
#
loop_
_entity_poly.entity_id
_entity_poly.type
_entity_poly.pdbx_seq_one_letter_code
_entity_poly.pdbx_strand_id
1 'polypeptide(L)'
;EAAGLPAGKCDVYKTLLGGGFGRRGAGPVHDYVRQAVLIAKQMPGTPVKLLWTREEDMTHGAYHPITQCRLTAGLDDNGEITGLRVRISGQSILAGIMPGRLRAGMDPVTFQCLAPKGDHAISYGFPTLLVDHAMRNPHLRPGFWRGVNANQNVIYLECFMDELAHIAGQDPLAFRLKYMKDHPQSRAVLTAVADKAGWGTPAPKGVFRGLAHCNAFASYVAACAEVSVTPDGVVKIHRIVAATDPGHAVNPQQIAAQVEGSFVYGLSAMLMGECTVKDGRVEQQNFDTYEVMRIKDMPKVEAEVLPSGGFWGGVGEPTIAVAAPAVLNAIFAATGRRIRDFPLKNAGLRMA
;
A
#
# COMPACT_ATOMS: atom_id res chain seq x y z
N GLU A 1 -3.87 26.19 -18.38
CA GLU A 1 -3.14 25.67 -19.57
C GLU A 1 -4.08 25.36 -20.74
N ALA A 2 -4.93 24.33 -20.68
CA ALA A 2 -5.78 23.91 -21.81
C ALA A 2 -6.65 25.04 -22.41
N ALA A 3 -7.20 25.90 -21.56
CA ALA A 3 -7.98 27.06 -21.98
C ALA A 3 -7.14 28.11 -22.75
N GLY A 4 -5.83 28.18 -22.50
CA GLY A 4 -4.97 29.30 -22.92
C GLY A 4 -5.16 30.56 -22.09
N LEU A 5 -5.84 30.46 -20.93
CA LEU A 5 -6.16 31.58 -20.05
C LEU A 5 -5.33 31.54 -18.76
N PRO A 6 -5.06 32.71 -18.14
CA PRO A 6 -4.48 32.77 -16.81
C PRO A 6 -5.45 32.22 -15.76
N ALA A 7 -4.92 31.75 -14.62
CA ALA A 7 -5.71 31.10 -13.58
C ALA A 7 -6.88 31.97 -13.07
N GLY A 8 -6.66 33.27 -12.88
CA GLY A 8 -7.71 34.20 -12.43
C GLY A 8 -8.83 34.47 -13.45
N LYS A 9 -8.80 33.83 -14.62
CA LYS A 9 -9.87 33.85 -15.62
C LYS A 9 -10.59 32.49 -15.72
N CYS A 10 -10.31 31.56 -14.80
CA CYS A 10 -10.87 30.22 -14.78
C CYS A 10 -11.47 29.93 -13.40
N ASP A 11 -12.79 29.80 -13.31
CA ASP A 11 -13.46 29.37 -12.09
C ASP A 11 -13.57 27.84 -12.03
N VAL A 12 -13.25 27.25 -10.88
CA VAL A 12 -13.35 25.80 -10.64
C VAL A 12 -14.26 25.54 -9.45
N TYR A 13 -15.40 24.90 -9.71
CA TYR A 13 -16.37 24.53 -8.68
C TYR A 13 -16.15 23.08 -8.26
N LYS A 14 -15.77 22.86 -7.00
CA LYS A 14 -15.61 21.52 -6.42
C LYS A 14 -16.96 21.03 -5.89
N THR A 15 -17.40 19.87 -6.35
CA THR A 15 -18.63 19.21 -5.89
C THR A 15 -18.32 18.03 -4.96
N LEU A 16 -19.37 17.39 -4.42
CA LEU A 16 -19.23 16.08 -3.81
C LEU A 16 -18.60 15.10 -4.81
N LEU A 17 -17.72 14.23 -4.31
CA LEU A 17 -16.90 13.34 -5.12
C LEU A 17 -17.07 11.88 -4.65
N GLY A 18 -17.45 11.00 -5.58
CA GLY A 18 -17.53 9.55 -5.35
C GLY A 18 -16.15 8.88 -5.33
N GLY A 19 -15.26 9.30 -4.45
CA GLY A 19 -13.90 8.75 -4.31
C GLY A 19 -12.93 9.15 -5.42
N GLY A 20 -11.68 8.70 -5.30
CA GLY A 20 -10.64 9.00 -6.28
C GLY A 20 -9.35 8.22 -6.06
N PHE A 21 -8.95 8.02 -4.79
CA PHE A 21 -7.87 7.11 -4.41
C PHE A 21 -6.57 7.28 -5.22
N GLY A 22 -6.23 8.53 -5.55
CA GLY A 22 -5.06 8.90 -6.36
C GLY A 22 -5.38 9.32 -7.81
N ARG A 23 -6.33 8.65 -8.49
CA ARG A 23 -6.72 8.90 -9.91
C ARG A 23 -7.16 10.34 -10.19
N ARG A 24 -7.75 11.01 -9.19
CA ARG A 24 -8.30 12.37 -9.29
C ARG A 24 -7.47 13.44 -8.55
N GLY A 25 -6.29 13.08 -8.03
CA GLY A 25 -5.52 13.95 -7.14
C GLY A 25 -4.47 14.84 -7.83
N ALA A 26 -3.87 14.40 -8.93
CA ALA A 26 -2.77 15.13 -9.58
C ALA A 26 -3.20 15.78 -10.89
N GLY A 27 -2.79 17.03 -11.13
CA GLY A 27 -3.13 17.79 -12.35
C GLY A 27 -2.80 17.07 -13.68
N PRO A 28 -1.68 16.34 -13.79
CA PRO A 28 -1.32 15.60 -15.00
C PRO A 28 -2.20 14.36 -15.28
N VAL A 29 -3.04 13.94 -14.32
CA VAL A 29 -4.06 12.89 -14.52
C VAL A 29 -5.46 13.48 -14.66
N HIS A 30 -5.65 14.80 -14.73
CA HIS A 30 -6.95 15.43 -15.06
C HIS A 30 -7.18 15.55 -16.57
N ASP A 31 -6.87 14.49 -17.30
CA ASP A 31 -7.01 14.39 -18.76
C ASP A 31 -8.46 14.66 -19.23
N TYR A 32 -9.45 14.15 -18.52
CA TYR A 32 -10.86 14.43 -18.79
C TYR A 32 -11.21 15.92 -18.68
N VAL A 33 -10.61 16.68 -17.75
CA VAL A 33 -10.82 18.14 -17.65
C VAL A 33 -10.20 18.84 -18.85
N ARG A 34 -8.98 18.43 -19.24
CA ARG A 34 -8.32 18.97 -20.43
C ARG A 34 -9.17 18.71 -21.68
N GLN A 35 -9.67 17.50 -21.87
CA GLN A 35 -10.54 17.14 -22.99
C GLN A 35 -11.80 18.00 -23.03
N ALA A 36 -12.52 18.10 -21.90
CA ALA A 36 -13.75 18.90 -21.81
C ALA A 36 -13.50 20.38 -22.19
N VAL A 37 -12.41 20.98 -21.71
CA VAL A 37 -12.03 22.36 -22.04
C VAL A 37 -11.68 22.52 -23.52
N LEU A 38 -10.91 21.57 -24.09
CA LEU A 38 -10.55 21.62 -25.51
C LEU A 38 -11.77 21.48 -26.43
N ILE A 39 -12.73 20.63 -26.07
CA ILE A 39 -14.00 20.49 -26.79
C ILE A 39 -14.81 21.78 -26.69
N ALA A 40 -14.95 22.34 -25.48
CA ALA A 40 -15.70 23.59 -25.27
C ALA A 40 -15.14 24.77 -26.08
N LYS A 41 -13.82 24.83 -26.29
CA LYS A 41 -13.19 25.86 -27.15
C LYS A 41 -13.63 25.78 -28.61
N GLN A 42 -14.01 24.61 -29.10
CA GLN A 42 -14.53 24.42 -30.45
C GLN A 42 -16.04 24.74 -30.56
N MET A 43 -16.72 24.96 -29.42
CA MET A 43 -18.16 25.21 -29.36
C MET A 43 -18.48 26.46 -28.50
N PRO A 44 -18.08 27.67 -28.93
CA PRO A 44 -18.31 28.89 -28.16
C PRO A 44 -19.78 29.06 -27.75
N GLY A 45 -20.00 29.43 -26.48
CA GLY A 45 -21.35 29.62 -25.92
C GLY A 45 -22.09 28.34 -25.54
N THR A 46 -21.52 27.15 -25.79
CA THR A 46 -22.16 25.86 -25.48
C THR A 46 -21.50 25.20 -24.25
N PRO A 47 -22.24 24.95 -23.16
CA PRO A 47 -21.74 24.17 -22.04
C PRO A 47 -21.46 22.72 -22.44
N VAL A 48 -20.29 22.20 -22.06
CA VAL A 48 -19.86 20.82 -22.35
C VAL A 48 -19.86 19.99 -21.08
N LYS A 49 -20.56 18.85 -21.09
CA LYS A 49 -20.48 17.80 -20.07
C LYS A 49 -19.83 16.56 -20.67
N LEU A 50 -18.60 16.26 -20.26
CA LEU A 50 -17.89 15.04 -20.63
C LEU A 50 -18.07 13.99 -19.53
N LEU A 51 -18.44 12.78 -19.92
CA LEU A 51 -18.51 11.59 -19.06
C LEU A 51 -17.73 10.48 -19.74
N TRP A 52 -16.81 9.86 -19.02
CA TRP A 52 -16.22 8.59 -19.44
C TRP A 52 -17.08 7.45 -18.95
N THR A 53 -17.27 6.46 -19.81
CA THR A 53 -17.73 5.13 -19.42
C THR A 53 -16.72 4.47 -18.48
N ARG A 54 -17.12 3.38 -17.81
CA ARG A 54 -16.21 2.65 -16.91
C ARG A 54 -15.05 2.06 -17.71
N GLU A 55 -15.32 1.57 -18.90
CA GLU A 55 -14.39 0.98 -19.85
C GLU A 55 -13.34 2.00 -20.30
N GLU A 56 -13.75 3.23 -20.61
CA GLU A 56 -12.81 4.32 -20.93
C GLU A 56 -11.96 4.72 -19.72
N ASP A 57 -12.54 4.83 -18.53
CA ASP A 57 -11.80 5.18 -17.30
C ASP A 57 -10.75 4.11 -16.94
N MET A 58 -11.10 2.83 -17.06
CA MET A 58 -10.20 1.73 -16.73
C MET A 58 -9.10 1.51 -17.76
N THR A 59 -9.33 1.82 -19.04
CA THR A 59 -8.35 1.55 -20.11
C THR A 59 -7.48 2.76 -20.49
N HIS A 60 -7.92 3.99 -20.21
CA HIS A 60 -7.18 5.22 -20.54
C HIS A 60 -6.53 5.90 -19.34
N GLY A 61 -6.75 5.39 -18.13
CA GLY A 61 -6.18 5.91 -16.90
C GLY A 61 -4.67 5.71 -16.75
N ALA A 62 -4.18 6.11 -15.58
CA ALA A 62 -2.85 5.77 -15.10
C ALA A 62 -2.95 4.62 -14.08
N TYR A 63 -1.94 3.76 -14.04
CA TYR A 63 -1.97 2.51 -13.27
C TYR A 63 -0.95 2.57 -12.12
N HIS A 64 -1.19 1.83 -11.04
CA HIS A 64 -0.21 1.70 -9.97
C HIS A 64 1.11 1.12 -10.53
N PRO A 65 2.30 1.63 -10.15
CA PRO A 65 3.58 1.12 -10.63
C PRO A 65 3.75 -0.40 -10.52
N ILE A 66 4.23 -1.00 -11.61
CA ILE A 66 4.78 -2.35 -11.57
C ILE A 66 6.22 -2.24 -11.09
N THR A 67 6.54 -3.00 -10.05
CA THR A 67 7.89 -3.04 -9.47
C THR A 67 8.24 -4.47 -9.07
N GLN A 68 9.55 -4.70 -8.95
CA GLN A 68 10.14 -5.88 -8.32
C GLN A 68 11.18 -5.40 -7.32
N CYS A 69 11.47 -6.18 -6.29
CA CYS A 69 12.49 -5.86 -5.31
C CYS A 69 13.38 -7.07 -5.03
N ARG A 70 14.68 -6.81 -4.86
CA ARG A 70 15.62 -7.77 -4.31
C ARG A 70 16.08 -7.26 -2.94
N LEU A 71 15.84 -8.06 -1.91
CA LEU A 71 16.37 -7.82 -0.57
C LEU A 71 17.52 -8.80 -0.30
N THR A 72 18.53 -8.34 0.42
CA THR A 72 19.67 -9.16 0.84
C THR A 72 20.12 -8.68 2.22
N ALA A 73 20.25 -9.61 3.17
CA ALA A 73 20.76 -9.30 4.49
C ALA A 73 21.94 -10.20 4.83
N GLY A 74 22.89 -9.66 5.59
CA GLY A 74 23.89 -10.46 6.30
C GLY A 74 23.40 -10.75 7.72
N LEU A 75 23.58 -11.97 8.19
CA LEU A 75 23.33 -12.38 9.57
C LEU A 75 24.63 -12.83 10.23
N ASP A 76 24.85 -12.50 11.50
CA ASP A 76 25.92 -13.08 12.31
C ASP A 76 25.52 -14.45 12.91
N ASP A 77 26.43 -15.06 13.66
CA ASP A 77 26.22 -16.38 14.28
C ASP A 77 25.07 -16.40 15.31
N ASN A 78 24.63 -15.24 15.79
CA ASN A 78 23.48 -15.10 16.70
C ASN A 78 22.16 -14.83 15.95
N GLY A 79 22.19 -14.78 14.62
CA GLY A 79 21.04 -14.42 13.79
C GLY A 79 20.77 -12.92 13.74
N GLU A 80 21.75 -12.07 14.05
CA GLU A 80 21.60 -10.62 14.04
C GLU A 80 21.94 -10.01 12.68
N ILE A 81 21.12 -9.05 12.23
CA ILE A 81 21.30 -8.35 10.97
C ILE A 81 22.53 -7.45 11.07
N THR A 82 23.56 -7.80 10.30
CA THR A 82 24.79 -6.98 10.14
C THR A 82 24.65 -5.93 9.05
N GLY A 83 23.78 -6.18 8.07
CA GLY A 83 23.45 -5.20 7.05
C GLY A 83 22.26 -5.63 6.19
N LEU A 84 21.57 -4.64 5.61
CA LEU A 84 20.44 -4.82 4.71
C LEU A 84 20.63 -4.03 3.43
N ARG A 85 20.42 -4.68 2.28
CA ARG A 85 20.27 -4.03 0.98
C ARG A 85 18.86 -4.22 0.45
N VAL A 86 18.23 -3.14 0.03
CA VAL A 86 16.94 -3.10 -0.65
C VAL A 86 17.15 -2.50 -2.04
N ARG A 87 16.97 -3.32 -3.08
CA ARG A 87 17.09 -2.87 -4.49
C ARG A 87 15.74 -2.97 -5.17
N ILE A 88 15.12 -1.82 -5.39
CA ILE A 88 13.84 -1.70 -6.10
C ILE A 88 14.13 -1.55 -7.59
N SER A 89 13.37 -2.24 -8.44
CA SER A 89 13.38 -2.05 -9.89
C SER A 89 11.96 -1.84 -10.38
N GLY A 90 11.71 -0.76 -11.12
CA GLY A 90 10.36 -0.51 -11.65
C GLY A 90 10.07 0.96 -11.93
N GLN A 91 8.80 1.23 -12.20
CA GLN A 91 8.31 2.53 -12.65
C GLN A 91 8.51 3.63 -11.61
N SER A 92 8.83 4.83 -12.09
CA SER A 92 8.72 6.07 -11.33
C SER A 92 7.40 6.76 -11.65
N ILE A 93 6.60 7.04 -10.62
CA ILE A 93 5.38 7.83 -10.77
C ILE A 93 5.76 9.25 -11.21
N LEU A 94 6.70 9.89 -10.51
CA LEU A 94 7.02 11.29 -10.81
C LEU A 94 7.61 11.48 -12.19
N ALA A 95 8.44 10.56 -12.70
CA ALA A 95 8.95 10.65 -14.07
C ALA A 95 7.82 10.65 -15.12
N GLY A 96 6.75 9.87 -14.87
CA GLY A 96 5.62 9.75 -15.77
C GLY A 96 4.64 10.92 -15.72
N ILE A 97 4.36 11.44 -14.52
CA ILE A 97 3.30 12.45 -14.35
C ILE A 97 3.79 13.82 -13.87
N MET A 98 4.90 13.91 -13.13
CA MET A 98 5.40 15.19 -12.58
C MET A 98 6.93 15.27 -12.64
N PRO A 99 7.54 15.26 -13.84
CA PRO A 99 9.00 15.11 -13.99
C PRO A 99 9.80 16.25 -13.34
N GLY A 100 9.21 17.46 -13.25
CA GLY A 100 9.82 18.60 -12.54
C GLY A 100 9.97 18.41 -11.03
N ARG A 101 9.41 17.33 -10.45
CA ARG A 101 9.59 16.97 -9.04
C ARG A 101 10.69 15.91 -8.80
N LEU A 102 11.33 15.42 -9.86
CA LEU A 102 12.50 14.56 -9.73
C LEU A 102 13.67 15.33 -9.10
N ARG A 103 14.47 14.62 -8.30
CA ARG A 103 15.65 15.18 -7.63
C ARG A 103 16.90 14.52 -8.19
N ALA A 104 17.66 15.24 -9.02
CA ALA A 104 18.83 14.68 -9.71
C ALA A 104 18.52 13.35 -10.45
N GLY A 105 17.36 13.28 -11.12
CA GLY A 105 16.89 12.08 -11.82
C GLY A 105 16.25 11.01 -10.93
N MET A 106 16.29 11.16 -9.61
CA MET A 106 15.66 10.27 -8.64
C MET A 106 14.20 10.66 -8.36
N ASP A 107 13.33 9.67 -8.26
CA ASP A 107 11.98 9.83 -7.73
C ASP A 107 11.96 9.56 -6.22
N PRO A 108 11.89 10.61 -5.37
CA PRO A 108 11.85 10.42 -3.91
C PRO A 108 10.61 9.64 -3.42
N VAL A 109 9.51 9.63 -4.19
CA VAL A 109 8.28 8.92 -3.82
C VAL A 109 8.48 7.42 -3.91
N THR A 110 9.46 6.93 -4.68
CA THR A 110 9.80 5.49 -4.75
C THR A 110 10.22 4.91 -3.40
N PHE A 111 10.79 5.74 -2.52
CA PHE A 111 11.37 5.32 -1.25
C PHE A 111 10.42 5.47 -0.05
N GLN A 112 9.11 5.58 -0.27
CA GLN A 112 8.15 5.65 0.83
C GLN A 112 8.26 4.42 1.75
N CYS A 113 8.23 4.63 3.06
CA CYS A 113 8.49 3.66 4.14
C CYS A 113 9.93 3.12 4.20
N LEU A 114 10.83 3.61 3.34
CA LEU A 114 12.24 3.25 3.29
C LEU A 114 13.17 4.47 3.36
N ALA A 115 12.60 5.67 3.54
CA ALA A 115 13.37 6.90 3.58
C ALA A 115 14.22 6.94 4.87
N PRO A 116 15.36 7.64 4.87
CA PRO A 116 16.17 7.76 6.08
C PRO A 116 15.51 8.62 7.18
N LYS A 117 14.56 9.48 6.83
CA LYS A 117 13.86 10.39 7.77
C LYS A 117 12.54 10.92 7.19
N GLY A 118 11.74 11.52 8.06
CA GLY A 118 10.47 12.19 7.72
C GLY A 118 9.27 11.25 7.72
N ASP A 119 8.20 11.70 7.07
CA ASP A 119 6.85 11.11 7.09
C ASP A 119 6.76 9.67 6.54
N HIS A 120 7.84 9.18 5.96
CA HIS A 120 7.94 7.87 5.34
C HIS A 120 9.25 7.18 5.72
N ALA A 121 9.79 7.52 6.90
CA ALA A 121 11.04 6.96 7.38
C ALA A 121 10.94 5.46 7.60
N ILE A 122 11.99 4.73 7.26
CA ILE A 122 12.14 3.35 7.73
C ILE A 122 12.13 3.35 9.26
N SER A 123 11.39 2.41 9.84
CA SER A 123 11.17 2.34 11.29
C SER A 123 11.90 1.15 11.92
N TYR A 124 13.09 0.87 11.39
CA TYR A 124 14.06 -0.08 11.92
C TYR A 124 15.47 0.54 11.87
N GLY A 125 16.27 0.27 12.89
CA GLY A 125 17.69 0.57 12.92
C GLY A 125 18.51 -0.65 12.51
N PHE A 126 19.27 -0.53 11.41
CA PHE A 126 20.23 -1.55 10.97
C PHE A 126 21.66 -1.00 11.04
N PRO A 127 22.68 -1.83 11.34
CA PRO A 127 24.07 -1.37 11.38
C PRO A 127 24.56 -0.81 10.03
N THR A 128 24.09 -1.40 8.93
CA THR A 128 24.34 -0.91 7.58
C THR A 128 23.08 -1.06 6.74
N LEU A 129 22.68 0.00 6.05
CA LEU A 129 21.49 0.01 5.19
C LEU A 129 21.82 0.67 3.85
N LEU A 130 21.52 -0.02 2.76
CA LEU A 130 21.52 0.55 1.41
C LEU A 130 20.15 0.34 0.77
N VAL A 131 19.48 1.43 0.40
CA VAL A 131 18.24 1.40 -0.38
C VAL A 131 18.52 2.07 -1.73
N ASP A 132 18.38 1.33 -2.82
CA ASP A 132 18.64 1.82 -4.17
C ASP A 132 17.49 1.50 -5.14
N HIS A 133 17.37 2.31 -6.20
CA HIS A 133 16.33 2.18 -7.22
C HIS A 133 16.94 2.11 -8.61
N ALA A 134 16.67 1.01 -9.32
CA ALA A 134 16.89 0.87 -10.75
C ALA A 134 15.60 1.27 -11.49
N MET A 135 15.48 2.55 -11.84
CA MET A 135 14.30 3.05 -12.55
C MET A 135 14.10 2.34 -13.90
N ARG A 136 12.90 1.83 -14.13
CA ARG A 136 12.47 1.16 -15.37
C ARG A 136 11.05 1.60 -15.71
N ASN A 137 10.93 2.44 -16.73
CA ASN A 137 9.65 3.02 -17.15
C ASN A 137 9.20 2.41 -18.49
N PRO A 138 8.33 1.38 -18.49
CA PRO A 138 7.62 0.95 -19.68
C PRO A 138 6.66 2.04 -20.20
N HIS A 139 6.06 1.78 -21.36
CA HIS A 139 5.10 2.71 -21.99
C HIS A 139 3.78 2.88 -21.21
N LEU A 140 3.46 1.96 -20.29
CA LEU A 140 2.30 2.10 -19.42
C LEU A 140 2.50 3.30 -18.49
N ARG A 141 1.50 4.19 -18.42
CA ARG A 141 1.59 5.41 -17.59
C ARG A 141 1.39 5.06 -16.11
N PRO A 142 2.37 5.32 -15.23
CA PRO A 142 2.19 5.14 -13.80
C PRO A 142 1.35 6.28 -13.20
N GLY A 143 0.63 6.01 -12.12
CA GLY A 143 -0.20 6.98 -11.42
C GLY A 143 -0.27 6.71 -9.92
N PHE A 144 -0.79 7.68 -9.19
CA PHE A 144 -1.07 7.49 -7.77
C PHE A 144 -2.27 6.57 -7.59
N TRP A 145 -2.07 5.57 -6.74
CA TRP A 145 -3.09 4.73 -6.15
C TRP A 145 -2.91 4.82 -4.62
N ARG A 146 -4.00 4.75 -3.83
CA ARG A 146 -3.98 4.93 -2.37
C ARG A 146 -2.81 4.18 -1.71
N GLY A 147 -2.01 4.86 -0.88
CA GLY A 147 -0.81 4.29 -0.25
C GLY A 147 0.46 4.45 -1.10
N VAL A 148 0.31 4.79 -2.38
CA VAL A 148 1.39 5.08 -3.32
C VAL A 148 2.45 3.97 -3.25
N ASN A 149 3.74 4.26 -3.08
CA ASN A 149 4.78 3.23 -3.07
C ASN A 149 4.94 2.54 -1.71
N ALA A 150 4.25 3.01 -0.66
CA ALA A 150 4.26 2.32 0.64
C ALA A 150 3.69 0.90 0.50
N ASN A 151 2.70 0.69 -0.38
CA ASN A 151 2.07 -0.60 -0.59
C ASN A 151 3.07 -1.71 -0.87
N GLN A 152 3.84 -1.60 -1.95
CA GLN A 152 4.81 -2.63 -2.31
C GLN A 152 6.03 -2.63 -1.37
N ASN A 153 6.48 -1.45 -0.91
CA ASN A 153 7.69 -1.35 -0.10
C ASN A 153 7.51 -2.00 1.26
N VAL A 154 6.33 -1.86 1.87
CA VAL A 154 6.01 -2.50 3.14
C VAL A 154 5.79 -4.01 2.95
N ILE A 155 5.21 -4.47 1.84
CA ILE A 155 5.20 -5.90 1.48
C ILE A 155 6.62 -6.46 1.45
N TYR A 156 7.52 -5.80 0.71
CA TYR A 156 8.91 -6.19 0.56
C TYR A 156 9.64 -6.28 1.90
N LEU A 157 9.58 -5.21 2.70
CA LEU A 157 10.31 -5.14 3.96
C LEU A 157 9.69 -6.07 5.01
N GLU A 158 8.38 -6.02 5.24
CA GLU A 158 7.76 -6.75 6.34
C GLU A 158 7.67 -8.25 6.12
N CYS A 159 7.55 -8.71 4.87
CA CYS A 159 7.66 -10.15 4.58
C CYS A 159 9.11 -10.62 4.73
N PHE A 160 10.09 -9.80 4.33
CA PHE A 160 11.49 -10.16 4.47
C PHE A 160 11.95 -10.15 5.94
N MET A 161 11.48 -9.21 6.76
CA MET A 161 11.73 -9.22 8.21
C MET A 161 11.15 -10.49 8.87
N ASP A 162 10.01 -10.97 8.38
CA ASP A 162 9.43 -12.25 8.83
C ASP A 162 10.29 -13.46 8.41
N GLU A 163 10.82 -13.44 7.19
CA GLU A 163 11.76 -14.45 6.70
C GLU A 163 13.04 -14.48 7.54
N LEU A 164 13.62 -13.32 7.86
CA LEU A 164 14.81 -13.23 8.68
C LEU A 164 14.57 -13.73 10.11
N ALA A 165 13.43 -13.38 10.71
CA ALA A 165 13.04 -13.91 12.03
C ALA A 165 12.97 -15.44 12.01
N HIS A 166 12.35 -16.01 10.97
CA HIS A 166 12.24 -17.46 10.82
C HIS A 166 13.61 -18.14 10.63
N ILE A 167 14.49 -17.57 9.79
CA ILE A 167 15.86 -18.08 9.57
C ILE A 167 16.67 -18.02 10.88
N ALA A 168 16.51 -16.96 11.66
CA ALA A 168 17.17 -16.79 12.96
C ALA A 168 16.55 -17.65 14.08
N GLY A 169 15.44 -18.36 13.83
CA GLY A 169 14.72 -19.12 14.86
C GLY A 169 14.11 -18.24 15.95
N GLN A 170 13.83 -16.96 15.66
CA GLN A 170 13.30 -15.99 16.61
C GLN A 170 11.80 -15.75 16.37
N ASP A 171 11.07 -15.42 17.44
CA ASP A 171 9.69 -14.99 17.34
C ASP A 171 9.58 -13.71 16.46
N PRO A 172 8.69 -13.66 15.46
CA PRO A 172 8.59 -12.53 14.53
C PRO A 172 8.28 -11.19 15.18
N LEU A 173 7.56 -11.14 16.31
CA LEU A 173 7.31 -9.90 17.04
C LEU A 173 8.56 -9.45 17.79
N ALA A 174 9.18 -10.36 18.55
CA ALA A 174 10.40 -10.07 19.30
C ALA A 174 11.55 -9.62 18.39
N PHE A 175 11.71 -10.30 17.24
CA PHE A 175 12.71 -9.96 16.22
C PHE A 175 12.53 -8.52 15.74
N ARG A 176 11.32 -8.14 15.33
CA ARG A 176 11.02 -6.77 14.88
C ARG A 176 11.27 -5.75 15.98
N LEU A 177 10.75 -5.98 17.19
CA LEU A 177 10.94 -5.08 18.33
C LEU A 177 12.43 -4.81 18.61
N LYS A 178 13.31 -5.80 18.43
CA LYS A 178 14.76 -5.62 18.61
C LYS A 178 15.36 -4.53 17.72
N TYR A 179 14.89 -4.42 16.48
CA TYR A 179 15.36 -3.40 15.52
C TYR A 179 14.61 -2.08 15.63
N MET A 180 13.60 -1.97 16.50
CA MET A 180 12.81 -0.74 16.69
C MET A 180 13.21 0.10 17.90
N LYS A 181 14.34 -0.17 18.57
CA LYS A 181 14.70 0.46 19.85
C LYS A 181 14.55 1.99 19.86
N ASP A 182 14.94 2.64 18.77
CA ASP A 182 14.89 4.10 18.61
C ASP A 182 13.60 4.60 17.91
N HIS A 183 12.59 3.73 17.80
CA HIS A 183 11.31 4.00 17.12
C HIS A 183 10.10 3.73 18.05
N PRO A 184 9.94 4.48 19.14
CA PRO A 184 8.97 4.17 20.20
C PRO A 184 7.52 4.14 19.71
N GLN A 185 7.10 5.02 18.80
CA GLN A 185 5.74 5.00 18.25
C GLN A 185 5.47 3.75 17.41
N SER A 186 6.45 3.34 16.58
CA SER A 186 6.35 2.09 15.80
C SER A 186 6.28 0.86 16.70
N ARG A 187 7.08 0.83 17.79
CA ARG A 187 6.98 -0.20 18.82
C ARG A 187 5.59 -0.23 19.45
N ALA A 188 5.07 0.94 19.83
CA ALA A 188 3.77 1.04 20.49
C ALA A 188 2.63 0.49 19.63
N VAL A 189 2.55 0.88 18.35
CA VAL A 189 1.49 0.38 17.44
C VAL A 189 1.63 -1.14 17.19
N LEU A 190 2.86 -1.65 17.04
CA LEU A 190 3.10 -3.08 16.81
C LEU A 190 2.77 -3.91 18.06
N THR A 191 3.16 -3.46 19.24
CA THR A 191 2.80 -4.10 20.52
C THR A 191 1.30 -4.09 20.72
N ALA A 192 0.62 -2.96 20.47
CA ALA A 192 -0.83 -2.87 20.65
C ALA A 192 -1.62 -3.87 19.79
N VAL A 193 -1.25 -4.03 18.50
CA VAL A 193 -1.92 -5.03 17.65
C VAL A 193 -1.58 -6.46 18.07
N ALA A 194 -0.35 -6.72 18.51
CA ALA A 194 0.07 -8.04 18.98
C ALA A 194 -0.67 -8.45 20.27
N ASP A 195 -0.77 -7.55 21.24
CA ASP A 195 -1.46 -7.76 22.50
C ASP A 195 -2.95 -8.01 22.26
N LYS A 196 -3.59 -7.16 21.45
CA LYS A 196 -5.03 -7.30 21.14
C LYS A 196 -5.35 -8.52 20.29
N ALA A 197 -4.42 -8.96 19.44
CA ALA A 197 -4.53 -10.24 18.73
C ALA A 197 -4.19 -11.45 19.61
N GLY A 198 -3.63 -11.25 20.81
CA GLY A 198 -3.23 -12.30 21.72
C GLY A 198 -2.01 -13.10 21.23
N TRP A 199 -1.05 -12.46 20.56
CA TRP A 199 0.12 -13.10 19.91
C TRP A 199 0.84 -14.12 20.78
N GLY A 200 1.03 -13.82 22.08
CA GLY A 200 1.69 -14.71 23.05
C GLY A 200 0.84 -15.88 23.57
N THR A 201 -0.37 -16.06 23.06
CA THR A 201 -1.27 -17.17 23.44
C THR A 201 -1.58 -18.05 22.24
N PRO A 202 -1.83 -19.36 22.41
CA PRO A 202 -2.17 -20.24 21.30
C PRO A 202 -3.38 -19.71 20.51
N ALA A 203 -3.22 -19.59 19.19
CA ALA A 203 -4.33 -19.30 18.30
C ALA A 203 -5.30 -20.49 18.25
N PRO A 204 -6.58 -20.28 17.84
CA PRO A 204 -7.49 -21.39 17.58
C PRO A 204 -6.88 -22.42 16.61
N LYS A 205 -7.23 -23.69 16.77
CA LYS A 205 -6.68 -24.77 15.94
C LYS A 205 -6.89 -24.48 14.45
N GLY A 206 -5.80 -24.47 13.67
CA GLY A 206 -5.82 -24.20 12.23
C GLY A 206 -5.87 -22.71 11.85
N VAL A 207 -5.78 -21.81 12.83
CA VAL A 207 -5.64 -20.37 12.63
C VAL A 207 -4.20 -19.95 12.93
N PHE A 208 -3.66 -19.11 12.07
CA PHE A 208 -2.28 -18.64 12.11
C PHE A 208 -2.26 -17.12 12.10
N ARG A 209 -1.24 -16.53 12.71
CA ARG A 209 -1.09 -15.08 12.83
C ARG A 209 0.08 -14.56 12.04
N GLY A 210 -0.06 -13.34 11.51
CA GLY A 210 1.01 -12.61 10.83
C GLY A 210 0.93 -11.13 11.13
N LEU A 211 2.09 -10.52 11.35
CA LEU A 211 2.23 -9.12 11.73
C LEU A 211 2.90 -8.32 10.61
N ALA A 212 2.57 -7.04 10.54
CA ALA A 212 3.29 -6.05 9.75
C ALA A 212 3.18 -4.67 10.39
N HIS A 213 4.16 -3.79 10.14
CA HIS A 213 4.08 -2.38 10.52
C HIS A 213 4.76 -1.47 9.49
N CYS A 214 4.48 -0.17 9.55
CA CYS A 214 5.28 0.85 8.89
C CYS A 214 5.03 2.24 9.48
N ASN A 215 5.91 3.19 9.15
CA ASN A 215 5.63 4.63 9.21
C ASN A 215 5.35 5.14 7.80
N ALA A 216 4.17 5.71 7.59
CA ALA A 216 3.76 6.26 6.31
C ALA A 216 2.88 7.49 6.52
N PHE A 217 3.08 8.53 5.70
CA PHE A 217 2.34 9.79 5.75
C PHE A 217 2.30 10.39 7.17
N ALA A 218 3.43 10.32 7.88
CA ALA A 218 3.65 10.77 9.26
C ALA A 218 2.83 10.03 10.32
N SER A 219 2.22 8.90 9.98
CA SER A 219 1.51 8.04 10.93
C SER A 219 2.21 6.70 11.08
N TYR A 220 2.19 6.19 12.30
CA TYR A 220 2.68 4.85 12.61
C TYR A 220 1.50 3.89 12.56
N VAL A 221 1.65 2.78 11.82
CA VAL A 221 0.59 1.79 11.65
C VAL A 221 1.12 0.39 11.79
N ALA A 222 0.27 -0.50 12.28
CA ALA A 222 0.56 -1.93 12.36
C ALA A 222 -0.72 -2.74 12.14
N ALA A 223 -0.55 -4.01 11.77
CA ALA A 223 -1.65 -4.95 11.65
C ALA A 223 -1.22 -6.36 12.10
N CYS A 224 -2.16 -7.10 12.68
CA CYS A 224 -2.07 -8.53 12.95
C CYS A 224 -3.26 -9.22 12.28
N ALA A 225 -3.00 -10.12 11.35
CA ALA A 225 -4.03 -10.90 10.66
C ALA A 225 -4.13 -12.32 11.23
N GLU A 226 -5.35 -12.82 11.37
CA GLU A 226 -5.66 -14.22 11.68
C GLU A 226 -6.20 -14.92 10.42
N VAL A 227 -5.49 -15.94 9.95
CA VAL A 227 -5.75 -16.62 8.68
C VAL A 227 -5.79 -18.14 8.88
N SER A 228 -6.69 -18.82 8.17
CA SER A 228 -6.59 -20.28 7.96
C SER A 228 -6.40 -20.58 6.48
N VAL A 229 -5.64 -21.64 6.19
CA VAL A 229 -5.45 -22.15 4.83
C VAL A 229 -5.78 -23.64 4.81
N THR A 230 -6.68 -24.07 3.92
CA THR A 230 -6.98 -25.50 3.74
C THR A 230 -5.92 -26.19 2.87
N PRO A 231 -5.83 -27.53 2.88
CA PRO A 231 -4.90 -28.26 2.03
C PRO A 231 -5.05 -27.99 0.52
N ASP A 232 -6.25 -27.67 0.05
CA ASP A 232 -6.53 -27.30 -1.35
C ASP A 232 -6.32 -25.80 -1.67
N GLY A 233 -5.72 -25.04 -0.74
CA GLY A 233 -5.32 -23.65 -0.99
C GLY A 233 -6.41 -22.62 -0.74
N VAL A 234 -7.46 -22.95 0.02
CA VAL A 234 -8.50 -21.98 0.39
C VAL A 234 -8.05 -21.14 1.56
N VAL A 235 -7.96 -19.85 1.34
CA VAL A 235 -7.58 -18.84 2.33
C VAL A 235 -8.83 -18.20 2.91
N LYS A 236 -8.93 -18.20 4.24
CA LYS A 236 -9.91 -17.40 4.98
C LYS A 236 -9.19 -16.45 5.91
N ILE A 237 -9.43 -15.15 5.73
CA ILE A 237 -9.00 -14.10 6.65
C ILE A 237 -10.13 -13.92 7.66
N HIS A 238 -9.92 -14.35 8.90
CA HIS A 238 -10.97 -14.35 9.92
C HIS A 238 -11.13 -12.97 10.56
N ARG A 239 -9.99 -12.37 10.90
CA ARG A 239 -9.92 -11.14 11.67
C ARG A 239 -8.62 -10.43 11.36
N ILE A 240 -8.66 -9.10 11.37
CA ILE A 240 -7.47 -8.27 11.40
C ILE A 240 -7.60 -7.25 12.52
N VAL A 241 -6.60 -7.19 13.38
CA VAL A 241 -6.42 -6.10 14.35
C VAL A 241 -5.47 -5.09 13.72
N ALA A 242 -5.89 -3.84 13.60
CA ALA A 242 -5.11 -2.79 12.95
C ALA A 242 -4.97 -1.58 13.87
N ALA A 243 -3.76 -1.07 14.04
CA ALA A 243 -3.51 0.15 14.81
C ALA A 243 -3.06 1.30 13.91
N THR A 244 -3.46 2.51 14.27
CA THR A 244 -2.95 3.75 13.70
C THR A 244 -2.69 4.77 14.80
N ASP A 245 -1.49 5.35 14.77
CA ASP A 245 -1.11 6.52 15.55
C ASP A 245 -0.86 7.69 14.60
N PRO A 246 -1.85 8.58 14.41
CA PRO A 246 -1.71 9.80 13.64
C PRO A 246 -1.23 10.99 14.51
N GLY A 247 -0.75 10.74 15.72
CA GLY A 247 -0.47 11.76 16.73
C GLY A 247 -1.76 12.31 17.31
N HIS A 248 -2.52 13.09 16.54
CA HIS A 248 -3.82 13.63 16.96
C HIS A 248 -4.99 12.97 16.22
N ALA A 249 -6.05 12.59 16.95
CA ALA A 249 -7.27 12.02 16.40
C ALA A 249 -8.42 13.04 16.46
N VAL A 250 -8.93 13.46 15.29
CA VAL A 250 -10.05 14.42 15.21
C VAL A 250 -11.41 13.72 15.37
N ASN A 251 -11.63 12.67 14.57
CA ASN A 251 -12.90 11.95 14.54
C ASN A 251 -12.62 10.44 14.52
N PRO A 252 -12.61 9.77 15.68
CA PRO A 252 -12.30 8.35 15.79
C PRO A 252 -13.17 7.44 14.91
N GLN A 253 -14.45 7.77 14.73
CA GLN A 253 -15.34 6.98 13.86
C GLN A 253 -14.91 7.06 12.39
N GLN A 254 -14.57 8.26 11.90
CA GLN A 254 -14.08 8.42 10.52
C GLN A 254 -12.69 7.80 10.34
N ILE A 255 -11.86 7.81 11.38
CA ILE A 255 -10.58 7.11 11.38
C ILE A 255 -10.83 5.61 11.22
N ALA A 256 -11.69 5.00 12.04
CA ALA A 256 -12.04 3.58 11.92
C ALA A 256 -12.55 3.22 10.52
N ALA A 257 -13.46 4.03 9.95
CA ALA A 257 -13.96 3.82 8.59
C ALA A 257 -12.86 3.93 7.51
N GLN A 258 -11.87 4.82 7.68
CA GLN A 258 -10.71 4.89 6.79
C GLN A 258 -9.78 3.69 6.94
N VAL A 259 -9.61 3.17 8.16
CA VAL A 259 -8.85 1.95 8.40
C VAL A 259 -9.54 0.77 7.70
N GLU A 260 -10.81 0.52 7.97
CA GLU A 260 -11.61 -0.52 7.29
C GLU A 260 -11.54 -0.40 5.76
N GLY A 261 -11.70 0.83 5.25
CA GLY A 261 -11.57 1.17 3.83
C GLY A 261 -10.19 0.90 3.23
N SER A 262 -9.12 1.11 4.00
CA SER A 262 -7.76 0.75 3.58
C SER A 262 -7.60 -0.77 3.41
N PHE A 263 -8.13 -1.56 4.35
CA PHE A 263 -7.98 -3.03 4.31
C PHE A 263 -8.74 -3.64 3.13
N VAL A 264 -9.98 -3.24 2.86
CA VAL A 264 -10.70 -3.74 1.67
C VAL A 264 -9.94 -3.40 0.37
N TYR A 265 -9.34 -2.22 0.28
CA TYR A 265 -8.62 -1.77 -0.91
C TYR A 265 -7.29 -2.52 -1.11
N GLY A 266 -6.49 -2.65 -0.05
CA GLY A 266 -5.22 -3.37 -0.09
C GLY A 266 -5.39 -4.88 -0.29
N LEU A 267 -6.37 -5.49 0.38
CA LEU A 267 -6.65 -6.92 0.22
C LEU A 267 -7.24 -7.23 -1.15
N SER A 268 -8.10 -6.37 -1.72
CA SER A 268 -8.59 -6.55 -3.10
C SER A 268 -7.44 -6.62 -4.10
N ALA A 269 -6.49 -5.68 -4.02
CA ALA A 269 -5.33 -5.65 -4.91
C ALA A 269 -4.44 -6.88 -4.73
N MET A 270 -4.17 -7.27 -3.48
CA MET A 270 -3.34 -8.45 -3.19
C MET A 270 -4.00 -9.75 -3.68
N LEU A 271 -5.29 -9.93 -3.42
CA LEU A 271 -5.98 -11.20 -3.66
C LEU A 271 -6.33 -11.40 -5.14
N MET A 272 -6.82 -10.35 -5.81
CA MET A 272 -7.55 -10.47 -7.08
C MET A 272 -7.16 -9.42 -8.13
N GLY A 273 -6.80 -8.21 -7.69
CA GLY A 273 -6.66 -7.04 -8.55
C GLY A 273 -5.46 -7.11 -9.48
N GLU A 274 -5.72 -7.13 -10.79
CA GLU A 274 -4.70 -7.20 -11.82
C GLU A 274 -5.16 -6.49 -13.08
N CYS A 275 -4.30 -5.67 -13.65
CA CYS A 275 -4.46 -5.09 -14.98
C CYS A 275 -3.36 -5.65 -15.89
N THR A 276 -3.68 -6.66 -16.70
CA THR A 276 -2.77 -7.25 -17.68
C THR A 276 -2.73 -6.42 -18.95
N VAL A 277 -1.58 -6.45 -19.64
CA VAL A 277 -1.39 -5.75 -20.92
C VAL A 277 -1.10 -6.75 -22.01
N LYS A 278 -1.91 -6.70 -23.08
CA LYS A 278 -1.73 -7.50 -24.29
C LYS A 278 -1.83 -6.60 -25.51
N ASP A 279 -0.88 -6.73 -26.44
CA ASP A 279 -0.82 -5.93 -27.67
C ASP A 279 -0.94 -4.41 -27.44
N GLY A 280 -0.36 -3.94 -26.32
CA GLY A 280 -0.34 -2.53 -25.92
C GLY A 280 -1.64 -2.02 -25.28
N ARG A 281 -2.60 -2.89 -24.94
CA ARG A 281 -3.88 -2.52 -24.33
C ARG A 281 -4.12 -3.26 -23.02
N VAL A 282 -4.78 -2.59 -22.08
CA VAL A 282 -5.27 -3.24 -20.86
C VAL A 282 -6.46 -4.13 -21.18
N GLU A 283 -6.44 -5.36 -20.68
CA GLU A 283 -7.48 -6.36 -20.96
C GLU A 283 -8.71 -6.20 -20.06
N GLN A 284 -8.54 -5.77 -18.80
CA GLN A 284 -9.63 -5.59 -17.84
C GLN A 284 -10.26 -4.21 -17.99
N GLN A 285 -11.55 -4.18 -18.33
CA GLN A 285 -12.25 -2.94 -18.72
C GLN A 285 -13.36 -2.56 -17.73
N ASN A 286 -13.87 -3.51 -16.94
CA ASN A 286 -14.96 -3.27 -15.99
C ASN A 286 -14.90 -4.27 -14.81
N PHE A 287 -15.79 -4.17 -13.83
CA PHE A 287 -15.79 -4.97 -12.59
C PHE A 287 -16.20 -6.44 -12.77
N ASP A 288 -16.65 -6.82 -13.97
CA ASP A 288 -16.81 -8.21 -14.40
C ASP A 288 -15.47 -8.87 -14.72
N THR A 289 -14.45 -8.09 -15.09
CA THR A 289 -13.10 -8.55 -15.48
C THR A 289 -12.00 -8.09 -14.52
N TYR A 290 -12.23 -7.02 -13.76
CA TYR A 290 -11.41 -6.56 -12.64
C TYR A 290 -12.15 -6.79 -11.32
N GLU A 291 -11.85 -7.90 -10.68
CA GLU A 291 -12.52 -8.27 -9.43
C GLU A 291 -12.05 -7.41 -8.25
N VAL A 292 -13.01 -7.05 -7.41
CA VAL A 292 -12.79 -6.40 -6.11
C VAL A 292 -13.45 -7.22 -5.02
N MET A 293 -12.93 -7.10 -3.80
CA MET A 293 -13.47 -7.79 -2.64
C MET A 293 -14.95 -7.44 -2.44
N ARG A 294 -15.79 -8.46 -2.21
CA ARG A 294 -17.21 -8.30 -1.90
C ARG A 294 -17.43 -8.36 -0.39
N ILE A 295 -18.59 -7.90 0.07
CA ILE A 295 -18.96 -7.86 1.50
C ILE A 295 -18.76 -9.22 2.19
N LYS A 296 -19.09 -10.33 1.50
CA LYS A 296 -18.94 -11.69 2.05
C LYS A 296 -17.49 -12.10 2.34
N ASP A 297 -16.53 -11.46 1.66
CA ASP A 297 -15.11 -11.78 1.71
C ASP A 297 -14.34 -10.84 2.67
N MET A 298 -14.99 -9.76 3.14
CA MET A 298 -14.36 -8.77 4.02
C MET A 298 -14.15 -9.37 5.41
N PRO A 299 -12.91 -9.44 5.92
CA PRO A 299 -12.67 -9.88 7.30
C PRO A 299 -13.21 -8.87 8.30
N LYS A 300 -13.42 -9.31 9.54
CA LYS A 300 -13.63 -8.38 10.65
C LYS A 300 -12.35 -7.57 10.87
N VAL A 301 -12.39 -6.27 10.66
CA VAL A 301 -11.28 -5.35 10.95
C VAL A 301 -11.57 -4.61 12.24
N GLU A 302 -10.65 -4.67 13.19
CA GLU A 302 -10.73 -3.97 14.47
C GLU A 302 -9.69 -2.85 14.50
N ALA A 303 -10.15 -1.61 14.43
CA ALA A 303 -9.29 -0.43 14.35
C ALA A 303 -8.98 0.15 15.74
N GLU A 304 -7.70 0.12 16.13
CA GLU A 304 -7.17 0.81 17.30
C GLU A 304 -6.62 2.18 16.90
N VAL A 305 -7.18 3.24 17.49
CA VAL A 305 -6.66 4.60 17.33
C VAL A 305 -5.81 4.91 18.56
N LEU A 306 -4.51 5.14 18.34
CA LEU A 306 -3.52 5.36 19.39
C LEU A 306 -2.95 6.79 19.29
N PRO A 307 -3.70 7.84 19.68
CA PRO A 307 -3.27 9.22 19.47
C PRO A 307 -2.17 9.62 20.46
N SER A 308 -0.89 9.43 20.12
CA SER A 308 0.21 9.75 21.04
C SER A 308 0.40 11.25 21.31
N GLY A 309 -0.23 12.11 20.48
CA GLY A 309 -0.06 13.56 20.47
C GLY A 309 1.25 14.04 19.86
N GLY A 310 1.35 15.36 19.64
CA GLY A 310 2.59 16.06 19.27
C GLY A 310 2.83 16.25 17.77
N PHE A 311 2.08 15.54 16.91
CA PHE A 311 2.19 15.65 15.46
C PHE A 311 0.85 15.38 14.77
N TRP A 312 0.76 15.70 13.49
CA TRP A 312 -0.42 15.47 12.65
C TRP A 312 -0.07 14.54 11.49
N GLY A 313 -0.34 13.25 11.70
CA GLY A 313 -0.20 12.20 10.69
C GLY A 313 -1.46 12.02 9.84
N GLY A 314 -1.29 11.44 8.66
CA GLY A 314 -2.37 11.08 7.75
C GLY A 314 -3.15 9.84 8.21
N VAL A 315 -4.41 9.72 7.81
CA VAL A 315 -5.24 8.53 8.12
C VAL A 315 -5.76 7.85 6.85
N GLY A 316 -5.99 8.62 5.80
CA GLY A 316 -6.61 8.14 4.56
C GLY A 316 -5.73 7.23 3.69
N GLU A 317 -4.48 6.97 4.05
CA GLU A 317 -3.56 6.14 3.29
C GLU A 317 -2.78 5.12 4.14
N PRO A 318 -2.19 5.46 5.31
CA PRO A 318 -1.15 4.64 5.93
C PRO A 318 -1.48 3.16 6.12
N THR A 319 -2.67 2.86 6.64
CA THR A 319 -3.06 1.49 7.03
C THR A 319 -3.21 0.52 5.86
N ILE A 320 -3.30 0.99 4.62
CA ILE A 320 -3.35 0.07 3.46
C ILE A 320 -2.05 -0.72 3.32
N ALA A 321 -0.91 -0.11 3.67
CA ALA A 321 0.41 -0.69 3.46
C ALA A 321 0.68 -1.93 4.33
N VAL A 322 -0.03 -2.06 5.46
CA VAL A 322 0.10 -3.21 6.37
C VAL A 322 -0.92 -4.32 6.10
N ALA A 323 -1.90 -4.09 5.22
CA ALA A 323 -2.98 -5.05 4.95
C ALA A 323 -2.48 -6.35 4.32
N ALA A 324 -1.74 -6.25 3.22
CA ALA A 324 -1.19 -7.39 2.51
C ALA A 324 -0.10 -8.15 3.31
N PRO A 325 0.96 -7.50 3.83
CA PRO A 325 2.05 -8.22 4.49
C PRO A 325 1.62 -8.96 5.77
N ALA A 326 0.68 -8.42 6.55
CA ALA A 326 0.17 -9.13 7.72
C ALA A 326 -0.50 -10.45 7.33
N VAL A 327 -1.31 -10.45 6.26
CA VAL A 327 -1.97 -11.66 5.73
C VAL A 327 -0.95 -12.62 5.11
N LEU A 328 0.04 -12.12 4.37
CA LEU A 328 1.08 -12.96 3.77
C LEU A 328 1.94 -13.68 4.81
N ASN A 329 2.31 -12.99 5.88
CA ASN A 329 3.05 -13.59 7.00
C ASN A 329 2.21 -14.66 7.70
N ALA A 330 0.89 -14.45 7.84
CA ALA A 330 -0.02 -15.47 8.39
C ALA A 330 -0.17 -16.68 7.46
N ILE A 331 -0.23 -16.46 6.13
CA ILE A 331 -0.26 -17.55 5.13
C ILE A 331 1.03 -18.35 5.19
N PHE A 332 2.19 -17.70 5.34
CA PHE A 332 3.44 -18.42 5.54
C PHE A 332 3.42 -19.25 6.81
N ALA A 333 2.98 -18.69 7.94
CA ALA A 333 2.86 -19.46 9.18
C ALA A 333 1.93 -20.68 9.02
N ALA A 334 0.89 -20.57 8.20
CA ALA A 334 -0.04 -21.66 7.90
C ALA A 334 0.52 -22.74 6.96
N THR A 335 1.39 -22.37 6.02
CA THR A 335 1.73 -23.22 4.86
C THR A 335 3.22 -23.51 4.66
N GLY A 336 4.10 -22.76 5.32
CA GLY A 336 5.54 -22.73 5.04
C GLY A 336 5.90 -22.11 3.68
N ARG A 337 4.93 -21.65 2.88
CA ARG A 337 5.15 -21.10 1.53
C ARG A 337 5.21 -19.58 1.56
N ARG A 338 6.28 -19.02 1.00
CA ARG A 338 6.40 -17.57 0.76
C ARG A 338 5.88 -17.24 -0.63
N ILE A 339 4.84 -16.40 -0.70
CA ILE A 339 4.28 -15.88 -1.95
C ILE A 339 4.93 -14.53 -2.25
N ARG A 340 5.54 -14.39 -3.43
CA ARG A 340 6.30 -13.20 -3.82
C ARG A 340 5.82 -12.54 -5.11
N ASP A 341 4.89 -13.19 -5.79
CA ASP A 341 4.26 -12.71 -7.01
C ASP A 341 2.76 -12.51 -6.74
N PHE A 342 2.22 -11.38 -7.20
CA PHE A 342 0.83 -10.98 -6.97
C PHE A 342 0.09 -10.85 -8.31
N PRO A 343 -1.23 -11.07 -8.33
CA PRO A 343 -2.12 -11.38 -7.19
C PRO A 343 -2.11 -12.85 -6.72
N LEU A 344 -2.63 -13.11 -5.50
CA LEU A 344 -2.67 -14.46 -4.90
C LEU A 344 -3.46 -15.49 -5.72
N LYS A 345 -4.49 -15.05 -6.48
CA LYS A 345 -5.24 -15.94 -7.39
C LYS A 345 -4.32 -16.68 -8.39
N ASN A 346 -3.15 -16.11 -8.71
CA ASN A 346 -2.17 -16.70 -9.62
C ASN A 346 -1.17 -17.63 -8.91
N ALA A 347 -1.24 -17.76 -7.57
CA ALA A 347 -0.32 -18.54 -6.74
C ALA A 347 -0.90 -19.89 -6.24
N GLY A 348 -2.05 -20.30 -6.78
CA GLY A 348 -2.79 -21.49 -6.33
C GLY A 348 -3.45 -21.30 -4.96
N LEU A 349 -3.71 -20.05 -4.57
CA LEU A 349 -4.48 -19.69 -3.37
C LEU A 349 -5.76 -18.96 -3.80
N ARG A 350 -6.88 -19.28 -3.17
CA ARG A 350 -8.18 -18.65 -3.45
C ARG A 350 -8.93 -18.32 -2.17
N MET A 351 -9.78 -17.29 -2.21
CA MET A 351 -10.64 -16.96 -1.07
C MET A 351 -11.71 -18.05 -0.84
N ALA A 352 -12.14 -18.16 0.42
CA ALA A 352 -13.16 -19.10 0.90
C ALA A 352 -14.57 -18.82 0.37
#